data_AF-A0A7X7BTW2-F1
#
_entry.id   AF-A0A7X7BTW2-F1
#
_cell.length_a   1.000
_cell.length_b   1.000
_cell.length_c   1.000
_cell.angle_alpha   90.00
_cell.angle_beta   90.00
_cell.angle_gamma   90.00
#
_symmetry.space_group_name_H-M   'P 1'
#
loop_
_entity.id
_entity.type
_entity.pdbx_description
1 polymer ?
#
loop_
_entity_poly.entity_id
_entity_poly.type
_entity_poly.pdbx_seq_one_letter_code
_entity_poly.pdbx_strand_id
1 'polypeptide(L)'
;MNFQSRPDVVQQGQTVLMNDVIKKAYLLVGVSFLPTILGALIGMANIQAIFNLIVKSPILFFVGHMIAFYGLCFMIEKNRDNTLGVVLMLGFTFLMGVMLAPLLTIAMKSSNGANLIMTAAGGTGALFIALAALGSDKTRDFSFLGKFVGISVLILMA
;
A
#
# COMPACT_ATOMS: atom_id res chain seq x y z
N MET A 1 6.53 31.58 44.09
CA MET A 1 6.34 31.45 42.64
C MET A 1 6.50 29.96 42.32
N ASN A 2 5.38 29.24 42.22
CA ASN A 2 5.35 27.79 42.20
C ASN A 2 5.65 27.24 40.80
N PHE A 3 6.92 26.93 40.57
CA PHE A 3 7.38 26.15 39.42
C PHE A 3 7.17 24.65 39.68
N GLN A 4 5.93 24.23 39.90
CA GLN A 4 5.56 22.83 39.69
C GLN A 4 5.73 22.56 38.20
N SER A 5 6.90 22.04 37.83
CA SER A 5 7.16 21.35 36.59
C SER A 5 6.07 20.30 36.43
N ARG A 6 5.11 20.57 35.54
CA ARG A 6 4.01 19.66 35.20
C ARG A 6 4.51 18.70 34.11
N PRO A 7 5.03 17.49 34.42
CA PRO A 7 5.41 16.50 33.40
C PRO A 7 4.23 16.14 32.47
N ASP A 8 3.00 16.41 32.93
CA ASP A 8 1.74 16.23 32.23
C ASP A 8 1.62 17.01 30.91
N VAL A 9 2.14 18.25 30.78
CA VAL A 9 2.02 19.03 29.53
C VAL A 9 3.02 18.59 28.43
N VAL A 10 4.23 18.16 28.81
CA VAL A 10 5.24 17.66 27.85
C VAL A 10 4.84 16.28 27.33
N GLN A 11 4.31 15.42 28.21
CA GLN A 11 3.87 14.07 27.85
C GLN A 11 2.54 14.06 27.05
N GLN A 12 1.63 15.01 27.31
CA GLN A 12 0.46 15.23 26.45
C GLN A 12 0.85 15.72 25.05
N GLY A 13 1.82 16.62 24.91
CA GLY A 13 2.31 17.07 23.59
C GLY A 13 2.88 15.92 22.75
N GLN A 14 3.74 15.08 23.33
CA GLN A 14 4.31 13.92 22.62
C GLN A 14 3.27 12.85 22.26
N THR A 15 2.29 12.60 23.12
CA THR A 15 1.25 11.59 22.86
C THR A 15 0.24 12.03 21.79
N VAL A 16 -0.06 13.34 21.71
CA VAL A 16 -0.89 13.91 20.64
C VAL A 16 -0.15 13.84 19.30
N LEU A 17 1.11 14.25 19.24
CA LEU A 17 1.95 14.17 18.03
C LEU A 17 2.12 12.73 17.53
N MET A 18 2.34 11.76 18.44
CA MET A 18 2.42 10.34 18.07
C MET A 18 1.11 9.83 17.47
N ASN A 19 -0.04 10.18 18.04
CA ASN A 19 -1.34 9.70 17.55
C ASN A 19 -1.64 10.23 16.13
N ASP A 20 -1.21 11.45 15.83
CA ASP A 20 -1.41 12.08 14.53
C ASP A 20 -0.56 11.42 13.43
N VAL A 21 0.66 11.00 13.72
CA VAL A 21 1.51 10.31 12.73
C VAL A 21 0.93 8.93 12.39
N ILE A 22 0.42 8.18 13.38
CA ILE A 22 -0.20 6.87 13.14
C ILE A 22 -1.48 7.01 12.29
N LYS A 23 -2.32 8.00 12.59
CA LYS A 23 -3.52 8.30 11.78
C LYS A 23 -3.15 8.70 10.36
N LYS A 24 -2.16 9.57 10.20
CA LYS A 24 -1.68 10.01 8.88
C LYS A 24 -1.07 8.86 8.09
N ALA A 25 -0.31 7.97 8.72
CA ALA A 25 0.23 6.79 8.08
C ALA A 25 -0.89 5.86 7.60
N TYR A 26 -1.88 5.58 8.45
CA TYR A 26 -3.02 4.74 8.09
C TYR A 26 -3.88 5.35 6.97
N LEU A 27 -4.14 6.66 7.06
CA LEU A 27 -4.83 7.41 6.01
C LEU A 27 -4.05 7.38 4.69
N LEU A 28 -2.72 7.52 4.73
CA LEU A 28 -1.88 7.49 3.54
C LEU A 28 -1.90 6.12 2.87
N VAL A 29 -1.86 5.04 3.67
CA VAL A 29 -2.01 3.67 3.18
C VAL A 29 -3.40 3.47 2.55
N GLY A 30 -4.47 3.90 3.24
CA GLY A 30 -5.83 3.84 2.70
C GLY A 30 -5.98 4.59 1.37
N VAL A 31 -5.47 5.82 1.30
CA VAL A 31 -5.49 6.64 0.08
C VAL A 31 -4.67 6.01 -1.05
N SER A 32 -3.61 5.25 -0.74
CA SER A 32 -2.80 4.54 -1.74
C SER A 32 -3.48 3.33 -2.40
N PHE A 33 -4.53 2.77 -1.78
CA PHE A 33 -5.31 1.68 -2.39
C PHE A 33 -6.20 2.17 -3.55
N LEU A 34 -6.73 3.39 -3.45
CA LEU A 34 -7.57 3.99 -4.49
C LEU A 34 -6.88 4.04 -5.87
N PRO A 35 -5.68 4.63 -6.02
CA PRO A 35 -4.98 4.65 -7.31
C PRO A 35 -4.62 3.25 -7.79
N THR A 36 -4.36 2.30 -6.89
CA THR A 36 -4.07 0.91 -7.27
C THR A 36 -5.30 0.25 -7.92
N ILE A 37 -6.48 0.43 -7.33
CA ILE A 37 -7.75 -0.08 -7.87
C ILE A 37 -8.06 0.60 -9.21
N LEU A 38 -7.94 1.93 -9.27
CA LEU A 38 -8.16 2.69 -10.51
C LEU A 38 -7.19 2.27 -11.62
N GLY A 39 -5.91 2.08 -11.28
CA GLY A 39 -4.87 1.61 -12.19
C GLY A 39 -5.15 0.21 -12.70
N ALA A 40 -5.60 -0.71 -11.84
CA ALA A 40 -5.99 -2.05 -12.25
C ALA A 40 -7.20 -2.03 -13.20
N LEU A 41 -8.24 -1.22 -12.90
CA LEU A 41 -9.41 -1.08 -13.77
C LEU A 41 -9.06 -0.49 -15.14
N ILE A 42 -8.31 0.61 -15.16
CA ILE A 42 -7.87 1.26 -16.41
C ILE A 42 -6.89 0.36 -17.18
N GLY A 43 -6.01 -0.35 -16.48
CA GLY A 43 -5.10 -1.32 -17.08
C GLY A 43 -5.83 -2.48 -17.72
N MET A 44 -6.88 -3.02 -17.07
CA MET A 44 -7.72 -4.08 -17.64
C MET A 44 -8.54 -3.58 -18.84
N ALA A 45 -9.06 -2.35 -18.81
CA ALA A 45 -9.76 -1.77 -19.95
C ALA A 45 -8.84 -1.55 -21.17
N ASN A 46 -7.58 -1.17 -20.92
CA ASN A 46 -6.58 -0.91 -21.95
C ASN A 46 -5.66 -2.11 -22.22
N ILE A 47 -6.06 -3.32 -21.81
CA ILE A 47 -5.23 -4.53 -21.95
C ILE A 47 -4.86 -4.78 -23.40
N GLN A 48 -5.72 -4.40 -24.35
CA GLN A 48 -5.49 -4.56 -25.78
C GLN A 48 -4.32 -3.70 -26.29
N ALA A 49 -4.18 -2.47 -25.79
CA ALA A 49 -3.04 -1.61 -26.10
C ALA A 49 -1.76 -2.19 -25.49
N ILE A 50 -1.83 -2.62 -24.23
CA ILE A 50 -0.72 -3.23 -23.49
C ILE A 50 -0.23 -4.51 -24.19
N PHE A 51 -1.15 -5.40 -24.60
CA PHE A 51 -0.83 -6.60 -25.35
C PHE A 51 -0.25 -6.28 -26.73
N ASN A 52 -0.75 -5.27 -27.45
CA ASN A 52 -0.19 -4.90 -28.75
C ASN A 52 1.27 -4.38 -28.64
N LEU A 53 1.60 -3.72 -27.52
CA LEU A 53 2.94 -3.23 -27.22
C LEU A 53 3.87 -4.36 -26.77
N ILE A 54 3.37 -5.28 -25.95
CA ILE A 54 4.09 -6.49 -25.52
C ILE A 54 4.34 -7.45 -26.70
N VAL A 55 3.38 -7.60 -27.62
CA VAL A 55 3.47 -8.51 -28.78
C VAL A 55 4.35 -7.92 -29.89
N LYS A 56 4.36 -6.60 -30.09
CA LYS A 56 5.23 -5.96 -31.09
C LYS A 56 6.68 -5.82 -30.63
N SER A 57 6.94 -5.54 -29.35
CA SER A 57 8.29 -5.52 -28.81
C SER A 57 8.28 -5.62 -27.28
N PRO A 58 8.41 -6.85 -26.72
CA PRO A 58 8.40 -7.06 -25.28
C PRO A 58 9.58 -6.36 -24.58
N ILE A 59 10.70 -6.14 -25.31
CA ILE A 59 11.84 -5.35 -24.83
C ILE A 59 11.45 -3.88 -24.63
N LEU A 60 10.71 -3.26 -25.56
CA LEU A 60 10.32 -1.85 -25.44
C LEU A 60 9.34 -1.62 -24.29
N PHE A 61 8.42 -2.55 -24.07
CA PHE A 61 7.51 -2.50 -22.93
C PHE A 61 8.28 -2.60 -21.61
N PHE A 62 9.21 -3.55 -21.49
CA PHE A 62 10.03 -3.72 -20.29
C PHE A 62 10.94 -2.51 -20.02
N VAL A 63 11.62 -2.00 -21.05
CA VAL A 63 12.51 -0.84 -20.94
C VAL A 63 11.70 0.43 -20.64
N GLY A 64 10.56 0.64 -21.29
CA GLY A 64 9.67 1.76 -21.00
C GLY A 64 9.15 1.73 -19.56
N HIS A 65 8.82 0.55 -19.05
CA HIS A 65 8.45 0.38 -17.64
C HIS A 65 9.61 0.61 -16.69
N MET A 66 10.81 0.12 -16.99
CA MET A 66 11.99 0.41 -16.19
C MET A 66 12.27 1.91 -16.13
N ILE A 67 12.19 2.61 -17.26
CA ILE A 67 12.37 4.07 -17.31
C ILE A 67 11.30 4.78 -16.49
N ALA A 68 10.03 4.38 -16.63
CA ALA A 68 8.94 4.97 -15.86
C ALA A 68 9.08 4.69 -14.36
N PHE A 69 9.47 3.47 -13.99
CA PHE A 69 9.66 3.03 -12.61
C PHE A 69 10.83 3.76 -11.94
N TYR A 70 12.03 3.69 -12.54
CA TYR A 70 13.20 4.40 -12.01
C TYR A 70 13.03 5.91 -12.08
N GLY A 71 12.37 6.43 -13.12
CA GLY A 71 12.05 7.85 -13.24
C GLY A 71 11.13 8.34 -12.14
N LEU A 72 10.02 7.63 -11.84
CA LEU A 72 9.14 7.97 -10.73
C LEU A 72 9.82 7.78 -9.38
N CYS A 73 10.56 6.69 -9.17
CA CYS A 73 11.29 6.48 -7.91
C CYS A 73 12.29 7.61 -7.65
N PHE A 74 13.05 8.04 -8.66
CA PHE A 74 13.96 9.16 -8.54
C PHE A 74 13.24 10.49 -8.28
N MET A 75 12.10 10.70 -8.93
CA MET A 75 11.31 11.93 -8.75
C MET A 75 10.63 11.98 -7.38
N ILE A 76 10.18 10.84 -6.84
CA ILE A 76 9.68 10.71 -5.47
C ILE A 76 10.82 10.98 -4.49
N GLU A 77 12.01 10.40 -4.72
CA GLU A 77 13.20 10.64 -3.90
C GLU A 77 13.52 12.12 -3.75
N LYS A 78 13.47 12.82 -4.89
CA LYS A 78 13.77 14.25 -4.96
C LYS A 78 12.70 15.12 -4.28
N ASN A 79 11.46 14.62 -4.15
CA ASN A 79 10.31 15.35 -3.61
C ASN A 79 9.80 14.78 -2.27
N ARG A 80 10.61 14.02 -1.52
CA ARG A 80 10.21 13.32 -0.29
C ARG A 80 9.63 14.22 0.81
N ASP A 81 10.17 15.42 1.01
CA ASP A 81 9.74 16.33 2.09
C ASP A 81 8.56 17.24 1.70
N ASN A 82 8.03 17.09 0.49
CA ASN A 82 6.97 17.95 -0.04
C ASN A 82 5.67 17.16 -0.24
N THR A 83 4.52 17.82 -0.05
CA THR A 83 3.19 17.28 -0.41
C THR A 83 3.12 16.80 -1.86
N LEU A 84 3.94 17.38 -2.75
CA LEU A 84 4.12 16.89 -4.11
C LEU A 84 4.58 15.42 -4.14
N GLY A 85 5.50 14.99 -3.26
CA GLY A 85 5.97 13.61 -3.19
C GLY A 85 4.85 12.59 -2.94
N VAL A 86 3.82 12.96 -2.17
CA VAL A 86 2.64 12.11 -1.94
C VAL A 86 1.84 11.93 -3.24
N VAL A 87 1.67 12.96 -4.04
CA VAL A 87 0.98 12.86 -5.34
C VAL A 87 1.78 11.99 -6.30
N LEU A 88 3.11 12.13 -6.34
CA LEU A 88 3.96 11.28 -7.15
C LEU A 88 3.93 9.82 -6.70
N MET A 89 3.88 9.57 -5.38
CA MET A 89 3.70 8.23 -4.82
C MET A 89 2.35 7.63 -5.22
N LEU A 90 1.27 8.41 -5.22
CA LEU A 90 -0.05 7.95 -5.70
C LEU A 90 -0.03 7.66 -7.21
N GLY A 91 0.70 8.45 -8.00
CA GLY A 91 0.95 8.15 -9.41
C GLY A 91 1.76 6.86 -9.60
N PHE A 92 2.72 6.59 -8.71
CA PHE A 92 3.50 5.36 -8.71
C PHE A 92 2.65 4.12 -8.38
N THR A 93 1.81 4.19 -7.34
CA THR A 93 0.92 3.09 -7.00
C THR A 93 -0.14 2.85 -8.07
N PHE A 94 -0.58 3.90 -8.78
CA PHE A 94 -1.39 3.77 -9.99
C PHE A 94 -0.67 2.97 -11.09
N LEU A 95 0.59 3.32 -11.39
CA LEU A 95 1.40 2.60 -12.37
C LEU A 95 1.55 1.12 -11.99
N MET A 96 1.78 0.84 -10.70
CA MET A 96 1.81 -0.53 -10.19
C MET A 96 0.47 -1.25 -10.35
N GLY A 97 -0.65 -0.56 -10.17
CA GLY A 97 -1.99 -1.10 -10.44
C GLY A 97 -2.19 -1.48 -11.91
N VAL A 98 -1.74 -0.64 -12.85
CA VAL A 98 -1.79 -0.95 -14.30
C VAL A 98 -0.95 -2.19 -14.62
N MET A 99 0.20 -2.36 -13.96
CA MET A 99 1.05 -3.55 -14.11
C MET A 99 0.43 -4.83 -13.56
N LEU A 100 -0.52 -4.72 -12.64
CA LEU A 100 -1.27 -5.87 -12.12
C LEU A 100 -2.34 -6.36 -13.12
N ALA A 101 -2.74 -5.54 -14.10
CA ALA A 101 -3.85 -5.85 -14.99
C ALA A 101 -3.68 -7.14 -15.85
N PRO A 102 -2.49 -7.47 -16.41
CA PRO A 102 -2.29 -8.72 -17.13
C PRO A 102 -2.47 -9.94 -16.22
N LEU A 103 -2.02 -9.84 -14.96
CA LEU A 103 -2.21 -10.90 -13.96
C LEU A 103 -3.69 -11.09 -13.62
N LEU A 104 -4.43 -9.99 -13.42
CA LEU A 104 -5.88 -10.04 -13.23
C LEU A 104 -6.59 -10.63 -14.46
N THR A 105 -6.14 -10.31 -15.67
CA THR A 105 -6.72 -10.86 -16.92
C THR A 105 -6.52 -12.37 -17.01
N ILE A 106 -5.38 -12.89 -16.55
CA ILE A 106 -5.15 -14.34 -16.45
C ILE A 106 -6.11 -14.95 -15.42
N ALA A 107 -6.30 -14.32 -14.26
CA ALA A 107 -7.25 -14.78 -13.25
C ALA A 107 -8.71 -14.73 -13.76
N MET A 108 -9.06 -13.76 -14.61
CA MET A 108 -10.38 -13.64 -15.25
C MET A 108 -10.68 -14.75 -16.26
N LYS A 109 -9.67 -15.46 -16.79
CA LYS A 109 -9.88 -16.63 -17.66
C LYS A 109 -10.46 -17.85 -16.93
N SER A 110 -10.46 -17.84 -15.60
CA SER A 110 -11.13 -18.86 -14.79
C SER A 110 -12.65 -18.68 -14.83
N SER A 111 -13.42 -19.77 -14.76
CA SER A 111 -14.90 -19.79 -14.82
C SER A 111 -15.58 -18.84 -13.82
N ASN A 112 -14.92 -18.52 -12.69
CA ASN A 112 -15.38 -17.58 -11.67
C ASN A 112 -14.38 -16.42 -11.42
N GLY A 113 -13.58 -16.04 -12.41
CA GLY A 113 -12.43 -15.15 -12.22
C GLY A 113 -12.76 -13.78 -11.59
N ALA A 114 -13.88 -13.16 -11.98
CA ALA A 114 -14.30 -11.87 -11.38
C ALA A 114 -14.67 -12.02 -9.89
N ASN A 115 -15.39 -13.08 -9.53
CA ASN A 115 -15.77 -13.35 -8.14
C ASN A 115 -14.54 -13.72 -7.28
N LEU A 116 -13.60 -14.48 -7.85
CA LEU A 116 -12.30 -14.78 -7.22
C LEU A 116 -11.51 -13.51 -6.90
N ILE A 117 -11.37 -12.60 -7.87
CA ILE A 117 -10.63 -11.33 -7.69
C ILE A 117 -11.33 -10.47 -6.63
N MET A 118 -12.65 -10.32 -6.72
CA MET A 118 -13.41 -9.49 -5.79
C MET A 118 -13.38 -10.05 -4.37
N THR A 119 -13.50 -11.37 -4.20
CA THR A 119 -13.46 -12.02 -2.88
C THR A 119 -12.04 -12.00 -2.29
N ALA A 120 -11.01 -12.22 -3.11
CA ALA A 120 -9.63 -12.14 -2.65
C ALA A 120 -9.26 -10.70 -2.25
N ALA A 121 -9.44 -9.73 -3.15
CA ALA A 121 -9.10 -8.34 -2.89
C ALA A 121 -9.98 -7.72 -1.79
N GLY A 122 -11.28 -7.99 -1.84
CA GLY A 122 -12.24 -7.53 -0.83
C GLY A 122 -11.98 -8.16 0.53
N GLY A 123 -11.66 -9.45 0.59
CA GLY A 123 -11.29 -10.16 1.81
C GLY A 123 -10.00 -9.61 2.42
N THR A 124 -8.95 -9.38 1.62
CA THR A 124 -7.70 -8.77 2.09
C THR A 124 -7.92 -7.34 2.58
N GLY A 125 -8.67 -6.52 1.85
CA GLY A 125 -9.00 -5.15 2.26
C GLY A 125 -9.82 -5.11 3.54
N ALA A 126 -10.83 -5.96 3.67
CA ALA A 126 -11.65 -6.08 4.87
C ALA A 126 -10.82 -6.51 6.08
N LEU A 127 -9.96 -7.52 5.92
CA LEU A 127 -9.05 -7.98 6.97
C LEU A 127 -8.07 -6.88 7.38
N PHE A 128 -7.50 -6.15 6.43
CA PHE A 128 -6.59 -5.04 6.71
C PHE A 128 -7.26 -3.96 7.56
N ILE A 129 -8.50 -3.57 7.21
CA ILE A 129 -9.27 -2.58 7.96
C ILE A 129 -9.63 -3.10 9.36
N ALA A 130 -10.07 -4.35 9.46
CA ALA A 130 -10.42 -4.96 10.74
C ALA A 130 -9.21 -5.03 11.68
N LEU A 131 -8.06 -5.48 11.18
CA LEU A 131 -6.81 -5.55 11.96
C LEU A 131 -6.27 -4.17 12.31
N ALA A 132 -6.41 -3.18 11.43
CA ALA A 132 -5.98 -1.83 11.73
C ALA A 132 -6.84 -1.16 12.81
N ALA A 133 -8.15 -1.41 12.79
CA ALA A 133 -9.05 -0.94 13.85
C ALA A 133 -8.71 -1.60 15.19
N LEU A 134 -8.50 -2.92 15.19
CA LEU A 134 -8.11 -3.66 16.40
C LEU A 134 -6.72 -3.28 16.92
N GLY A 135 -5.76 -3.08 16.01
CA GLY A 135 -4.38 -2.74 16.36
C GLY A 135 -4.17 -1.28 16.78
N SER A 136 -5.12 -0.39 16.45
CA SER A 136 -5.11 0.99 16.94
C SER A 136 -5.59 1.13 18.39
N ASP A 137 -6.17 0.07 18.97
CA ASP A 137 -6.58 0.04 20.36
C ASP A 137 -5.36 -0.14 21.27
N LYS A 138 -4.99 0.93 21.99
CA LYS A 138 -3.84 0.92 22.91
C LYS A 138 -4.08 0.14 24.19
N THR A 139 -5.31 -0.34 24.43
CA THR A 139 -5.65 -1.10 25.65
C THR A 139 -5.31 -2.58 25.56
N ARG A 140 -4.91 -3.07 24.38
CA ARG A 140 -4.60 -4.48 24.12
C ARG A 140 -3.09 -4.70 24.04
N ASP A 141 -2.56 -5.56 24.90
CA ASP A 141 -1.14 -5.95 24.89
C ASP A 141 -0.88 -7.02 23.82
N PHE A 142 -0.20 -6.64 22.72
CA PHE A 142 0.17 -7.56 21.63
C PHE A 142 1.55 -8.24 21.82
N SER A 143 2.17 -8.11 22.99
CA SER A 143 3.51 -8.64 23.29
C SER A 143 3.59 -10.18 23.11
N PHE A 144 2.51 -10.90 23.44
CA PHE A 144 2.42 -12.34 23.21
C PHE A 144 2.43 -12.69 21.71
N LEU A 145 1.76 -11.87 20.88
CA LEU A 145 1.66 -12.09 19.44
C LEU A 145 3.02 -11.95 18.75
N GLY A 146 3.85 -11.00 19.19
CA GLY A 146 5.22 -10.85 18.67
C GLY A 146 6.08 -12.09 18.92
N LYS A 147 5.97 -12.72 20.10
CA LYS A 147 6.68 -13.96 20.42
C LYS A 147 6.14 -15.15 19.61
N PHE A 148 4.83 -15.26 19.46
CA PHE A 148 4.19 -16.30 18.66
C PHE A 148 4.58 -16.21 17.19
N VAL A 149 4.49 -15.02 16.58
CA VAL A 149 4.87 -14.80 15.17
C VAL A 149 6.36 -15.08 14.95
N GLY A 150 7.23 -14.68 15.88
CA GLY A 150 8.65 -15.01 15.81
C GLY A 150 8.90 -16.53 15.77
N ILE A 151 8.22 -17.28 16.64
CA ILE A 151 8.33 -18.75 16.69
C ILE A 151 7.72 -19.39 15.43
N SER A 152 6.57 -18.92 14.94
CA SER A 152 5.94 -19.47 13.73
C SER A 152 6.78 -19.28 12.48
N VAL A 153 7.44 -18.12 12.33
CA VAL A 153 8.34 -17.87 11.20
C VAL A 153 9.56 -18.79 11.25
N LEU A 154 10.13 -19.02 12.44
CA LEU A 154 11.24 -19.96 12.61
C LEU A 154 10.83 -21.40 12.28
N ILE A 155 9.62 -21.82 12.67
CA ILE A 155 9.08 -23.15 12.33
C ILE A 155 8.83 -23.29 10.83
N LEU A 156 8.36 -22.25 10.14
CA LEU A 156 8.12 -22.27 8.69
C LEU A 156 9.41 -22.23 7.85
N MET A 157 10.49 -21.69 8.41
CA MET A 157 11.81 -21.61 7.77
C MET A 157 12.68 -22.85 8.03
N ALA A 158 12.38 -23.61 9.07
CA ALA A 158 13.06 -24.86 9.43
C ALA A 158 12.49 -26.05 8.65
#